data_AF-A0A2K3Q8Z6-F1
#
_entry.id   AF-A0A2K3Q8Z6-F1
#
_cell.length_a   1.000
_cell.length_b   1.000
_cell.length_c   1.000
_cell.angle_alpha   90.00
_cell.angle_beta   90.00
_cell.angle_gamma   90.00
#
_symmetry.space_group_name_H-M   'P 1'
#
loop_
_entity.id
_entity.type
_entity.pdbx_description
1 polymer ?
#
loop_
_entity_poly.entity_id
_entity_poly.type
_entity_poly.pdbx_seq_one_letter_code
_entity_poly.pdbx_strand_id
1 'polypeptide(L)'
;MADRRQGEHRPIQTSAVIVLGARKRSAVPPPSPPTPCVSPYDGSLCELTDQFSLRDRSSSPQLQATESRLSRGLHVLSTEAAALANLARLYETDAVARDGFDRAVQVIARQGAAGGKLVVVGVGKSGHIGKKLVATLQSLAIRSVFLHPTEALHGDLGIVSPNDAFVFITYSGKTQELLLLLPHLDETLPTIILTSHVRPETCEFFKHRQNAILLPAPIPEAETMSFGVPAPSTSTTAALALCDALAITVASELHQNVPAEFARNHPGGAIGAATRRHQTVKHISIPWEDIPGTEAGLTWESLGVDLLRAGYDSKTGWVKVEEGVAAPGRIRQLSYADLCLSLREMADVVVARQDMMTMSSDTSLRQAGDIVRTMQALDGGAGAVIAVTEGGSIVGVVEAGQVMEHQAA
;
A
#
# COMPACT_ATOMS: atom_id res chain seq x y z
N MET A 1 59.69 -7.16 -7.41
CA MET A 1 58.75 -7.41 -8.53
C MET A 1 57.46 -7.89 -7.89
N ALA A 2 56.60 -6.96 -7.44
CA ALA A 2 55.46 -6.40 -8.17
C ALA A 2 54.35 -7.45 -8.39
N ASP A 3 53.07 -7.26 -8.08
CA ASP A 3 52.31 -6.34 -7.24
C ASP A 3 50.94 -7.02 -6.96
N ARG A 4 50.34 -6.69 -5.82
CA ARG A 4 48.93 -6.78 -5.36
C ARG A 4 47.83 -7.35 -6.30
N ARG A 5 46.92 -8.20 -5.75
CA ARG A 5 45.59 -7.83 -5.17
C ARG A 5 44.69 -9.05 -4.85
N GLN A 6 43.94 -8.91 -3.76
CA GLN A 6 42.80 -9.72 -3.32
C GLN A 6 41.58 -9.61 -4.27
N GLY A 7 40.68 -10.60 -4.23
CA GLY A 7 39.35 -10.51 -4.83
C GLY A 7 38.42 -11.63 -4.36
N GLU A 8 37.36 -11.25 -3.63
CA GLU A 8 36.36 -12.07 -2.95
C GLU A 8 35.33 -12.73 -3.89
N HIS A 9 34.66 -13.76 -3.35
CA HIS A 9 33.43 -14.34 -3.88
C HIS A 9 32.23 -13.39 -3.70
N ARG A 10 31.43 -13.20 -4.77
CA ARG A 10 29.98 -13.52 -4.82
C ARG A 10 29.39 -13.29 -6.24
N PRO A 11 28.38 -14.08 -6.66
CA PRO A 11 27.75 -13.98 -7.96
C PRO A 11 26.62 -12.93 -7.96
N ILE A 12 26.56 -12.11 -9.01
CA ILE A 12 25.49 -11.15 -9.25
C ILE A 12 24.69 -11.56 -10.49
N GLN A 13 23.38 -11.41 -10.34
CA GLN A 13 22.29 -11.86 -11.18
C GLN A 13 22.33 -11.33 -12.63
N THR A 14 21.91 -12.24 -13.51
CA THR A 14 21.13 -12.06 -14.76
C THR A 14 20.17 -10.86 -14.69
N SER A 15 19.86 -10.09 -15.73
CA SER A 15 20.05 -10.27 -17.17
C SER A 15 19.74 -8.94 -17.87
N ALA A 16 20.73 -8.35 -18.52
CA ALA A 16 20.55 -7.41 -19.62
C ALA A 16 21.62 -7.75 -20.66
N VAL A 17 21.22 -8.39 -21.77
CA VAL A 17 22.11 -8.65 -22.89
C VAL A 17 22.19 -7.36 -23.71
N ILE A 18 23.23 -6.58 -23.48
CA ILE A 18 23.62 -5.48 -24.37
C ILE A 18 24.58 -6.07 -25.40
N VAL A 19 24.13 -6.24 -26.64
CA VAL A 19 25.00 -6.61 -27.75
C VAL A 19 25.76 -5.36 -28.21
N LEU A 20 26.96 -5.16 -27.68
CA LEU A 20 27.90 -4.13 -28.15
C LEU A 20 28.60 -4.63 -29.43
N GLY A 21 28.24 -4.07 -30.58
CA GLY A 21 28.95 -4.34 -31.85
C GLY A 21 28.19 -4.08 -33.15
N ALA A 22 26.88 -3.79 -33.13
CA ALA A 22 26.13 -3.54 -34.36
C ALA A 22 26.27 -2.08 -34.84
N ARG A 23 26.85 -1.89 -36.03
CA ARG A 23 26.91 -0.59 -36.72
C ARG A 23 25.49 -0.05 -36.96
N LYS A 24 25.22 1.20 -36.56
CA LYS A 24 23.99 1.93 -36.88
C LYS A 24 23.78 1.98 -38.40
N ARG A 25 22.75 1.34 -38.92
CA ARG A 25 22.14 1.67 -40.21
C ARG A 25 20.77 2.28 -39.95
N SER A 26 20.45 3.35 -40.67
CA SER A 26 19.13 3.98 -40.66
C SER A 26 18.10 2.95 -41.15
N ALA A 27 17.11 2.62 -40.31
CA ALA A 27 16.03 1.72 -40.67
C ALA A 27 14.89 2.56 -41.29
N VAL A 28 14.61 2.32 -42.57
CA VAL A 28 13.39 2.82 -43.24
C VAL A 28 12.24 1.89 -42.82
N PRO A 29 11.08 2.41 -42.41
CA PRO A 29 9.93 1.58 -42.07
C PRO A 29 9.36 0.90 -43.33
N PRO A 30 8.82 -0.32 -43.23
CA PRO A 30 8.19 -1.00 -44.37
C PRO A 30 6.91 -0.25 -44.81
N PRO A 31 6.55 -0.30 -46.11
CA PRO A 31 5.34 0.36 -46.60
C PRO A 31 4.07 -0.34 -46.09
N SER A 32 3.06 0.47 -45.77
CA SER A 32 1.74 0.01 -45.34
C SER A 32 1.04 -0.83 -46.42
N PRO A 33 0.22 -1.83 -46.05
CA PRO A 33 -0.54 -2.63 -47.01
C PRO A 33 -1.62 -1.80 -47.71
N PRO A 34 -2.04 -2.16 -48.95
CA PRO A 34 -2.99 -1.37 -49.70
C PRO A 34 -4.41 -1.46 -49.12
N THR A 35 -5.07 -0.31 -49.04
CA THR A 35 -6.49 -0.16 -48.71
C THR A 35 -7.36 -0.75 -49.84
N PRO A 36 -8.34 -1.61 -49.57
CA PRO A 36 -9.26 -2.04 -50.63
C PRO A 36 -10.25 -0.91 -50.97
N CYS A 37 -10.37 -0.64 -52.26
CA CYS A 37 -11.33 0.29 -52.85
C CYS A 37 -12.77 -0.24 -52.73
N VAL A 38 -13.72 0.68 -52.59
CA VAL A 38 -15.16 0.41 -52.43
C VAL A 38 -15.85 0.21 -53.80
N SER A 39 -16.63 -0.90 -53.87
CA SER A 39 -17.85 -1.24 -54.63
C SER A 39 -17.99 -1.00 -56.14
N PRO A 40 -18.84 -1.82 -56.81
CA PRO A 40 -20.23 -1.36 -57.00
C PRO A 40 -21.29 -2.40 -56.61
N TYR A 41 -22.44 -1.86 -56.19
CA TYR A 41 -23.71 -2.56 -55.99
C TYR A 41 -24.17 -3.24 -57.29
N ASP A 42 -24.68 -4.48 -57.18
CA ASP A 42 -25.91 -4.84 -57.87
C ASP A 42 -26.70 -5.89 -57.04
N GLY A 43 -28.01 -5.68 -56.95
CA GLY A 43 -28.90 -6.45 -56.10
C GLY A 43 -29.36 -7.74 -56.77
N SER A 44 -29.19 -8.87 -56.10
CA SER A 44 -30.00 -10.06 -56.36
C SER A 44 -30.08 -10.94 -55.10
N LEU A 45 -31.27 -10.92 -54.52
CA LEU A 45 -32.01 -12.02 -53.87
C LEU A 45 -31.23 -13.16 -53.19
N CYS A 46 -31.55 -13.27 -51.89
CA CYS A 46 -31.47 -14.43 -51.00
C CYS A 46 -31.53 -15.80 -51.71
N GLU A 47 -30.53 -16.66 -51.47
CA GLU A 47 -30.75 -18.10 -51.35
C GLU A 47 -30.05 -18.62 -50.09
N LEU A 48 -30.90 -19.07 -49.17
CA LEU A 48 -30.57 -19.90 -48.03
C LEU A 48 -30.13 -21.29 -48.51
N THR A 49 -29.34 -21.94 -47.66
CA THR A 49 -28.89 -23.34 -47.68
C THR A 49 -27.72 -23.67 -48.59
N ASP A 50 -26.54 -23.76 -47.96
CA ASP A 50 -25.83 -25.03 -48.06
C ASP A 50 -25.40 -25.48 -46.65
N GLN A 51 -25.77 -26.72 -46.34
CA GLN A 51 -25.57 -27.35 -45.05
C GLN A 51 -24.06 -27.38 -44.74
N PHE A 52 -23.65 -26.77 -43.63
CA PHE A 52 -22.32 -26.98 -43.06
C PHE A 52 -22.19 -28.46 -42.70
N SER A 53 -21.72 -29.24 -43.67
CA SER A 53 -21.15 -30.55 -43.45
C SER A 53 -20.09 -30.41 -42.38
N LEU A 54 -20.31 -31.08 -41.25
CA LEU A 54 -19.31 -31.41 -40.24
C LEU A 54 -18.17 -32.16 -40.95
N ARG A 55 -17.27 -31.42 -41.59
CA ARG A 55 -15.95 -31.94 -41.92
C ARG A 55 -15.23 -32.06 -40.60
N ASP A 56 -15.25 -33.29 -40.11
CA ASP A 56 -14.36 -33.85 -39.11
C ASP A 56 -12.94 -33.31 -39.39
N ARG A 57 -12.60 -32.21 -38.70
CA ARG A 57 -11.21 -31.76 -38.64
C ARG A 57 -10.58 -32.79 -37.72
N SER A 58 -9.99 -33.82 -38.33
CA SER A 58 -8.98 -34.66 -37.68
C SER A 58 -7.86 -33.73 -37.24
N SER A 59 -8.03 -33.09 -36.08
CA SER A 59 -7.08 -32.16 -35.50
C SER A 59 -5.83 -32.97 -35.22
N SER A 60 -4.69 -32.47 -35.70
CA SER A 60 -3.41 -33.15 -35.49
C SER A 60 -3.24 -33.48 -33.99
N PRO A 61 -2.61 -34.61 -33.63
CA PRO A 61 -2.45 -35.01 -32.23
C PRO A 61 -1.79 -33.91 -31.37
N GLN A 62 -0.96 -33.06 -31.98
CA GLN A 62 -0.33 -31.90 -31.36
C GLN A 62 -1.31 -30.74 -31.09
N LEU A 63 -2.26 -30.47 -31.99
CA LEU A 63 -3.32 -29.48 -31.77
C LEU A 63 -4.27 -29.95 -30.65
N GLN A 64 -4.68 -31.22 -30.66
CA GLN A 64 -5.53 -31.80 -29.61
C GLN A 64 -4.85 -31.79 -28.23
N ALA A 65 -3.56 -32.14 -28.18
CA ALA A 65 -2.78 -32.08 -26.93
C ALA A 65 -2.60 -30.65 -26.42
N THR A 66 -2.49 -29.67 -27.31
CA THR A 66 -2.37 -28.25 -26.94
C THR A 66 -3.70 -27.72 -26.40
N GLU A 67 -4.81 -28.01 -27.07
CA GLU A 67 -6.16 -27.66 -26.59
C GLU A 67 -6.48 -28.30 -25.24
N SER A 68 -6.09 -29.57 -25.02
CA SER A 68 -6.24 -30.27 -23.74
C SER A 68 -5.40 -29.65 -22.62
N ARG A 69 -4.15 -29.24 -22.89
CA ARG A 69 -3.30 -28.55 -21.89
C ARG A 69 -3.88 -27.19 -21.51
N LEU A 70 -4.30 -26.40 -22.49
CA LEU A 70 -4.89 -25.09 -22.26
C LEU A 70 -6.19 -25.21 -21.47
N SER A 71 -7.06 -26.15 -21.84
CA SER A 71 -8.33 -26.40 -21.13
C SER A 71 -8.10 -26.71 -19.65
N ARG A 72 -7.11 -27.55 -19.29
CA ARG A 72 -6.78 -27.82 -17.87
C ARG A 72 -6.25 -26.60 -17.14
N GLY A 73 -5.38 -25.81 -17.78
CA GLY A 73 -4.87 -24.58 -17.17
C GLY A 73 -5.98 -23.54 -16.94
N LEU A 74 -6.86 -23.36 -17.93
CA LEU A 74 -8.02 -22.49 -17.82
C LEU A 74 -8.99 -22.96 -16.75
N HIS A 75 -9.19 -24.27 -16.59
CA HIS A 75 -10.02 -24.83 -15.53
C HIS A 75 -9.52 -24.39 -14.15
N VAL A 76 -8.22 -24.54 -13.86
CA VAL A 76 -7.63 -24.06 -12.59
C VAL A 76 -7.88 -22.57 -12.39
N LEU A 77 -7.54 -21.73 -13.37
CA LEU A 77 -7.72 -20.27 -13.26
C LEU A 77 -9.19 -19.88 -13.06
N SER A 78 -10.11 -20.54 -13.75
CA SER A 78 -11.54 -20.27 -13.62
C SER A 78 -12.10 -20.68 -12.26
N THR A 79 -11.64 -21.81 -11.71
CA THR A 79 -12.01 -22.28 -10.37
C THR A 79 -11.50 -21.34 -9.29
N GLU A 80 -10.25 -20.87 -9.41
CA GLU A 80 -9.70 -19.88 -8.48
C GLU A 80 -10.45 -18.54 -8.54
N ALA A 81 -10.74 -18.04 -9.74
CA ALA A 81 -11.53 -16.82 -9.90
C ALA A 81 -12.94 -16.96 -9.29
N ALA A 82 -13.61 -18.10 -9.52
CA ALA A 82 -14.91 -18.39 -8.93
C ALA A 82 -14.84 -18.48 -7.40
N ALA A 83 -13.78 -19.05 -6.84
CA ALA A 83 -13.58 -19.10 -5.39
C ALA A 83 -13.43 -17.69 -4.79
N LEU A 84 -12.66 -16.81 -5.42
CA LEU A 84 -12.50 -15.42 -4.98
C LEU A 84 -13.81 -14.62 -5.07
N ALA A 85 -14.61 -14.81 -6.13
CA ALA A 85 -15.93 -14.19 -6.24
C ALA A 85 -16.87 -14.64 -5.12
N ASN A 86 -16.87 -15.93 -4.78
CA ASN A 86 -17.64 -16.46 -3.67
C ASN A 86 -17.15 -15.96 -2.31
N LEU A 87 -15.83 -15.84 -2.13
CA LEU A 87 -15.23 -15.28 -0.92
C LEU A 87 -15.64 -13.82 -0.71
N ALA A 88 -15.60 -13.00 -1.76
CA ALA A 88 -16.07 -11.62 -1.70
C ALA A 88 -17.55 -11.55 -1.28
N ARG A 89 -18.41 -12.37 -1.90
CA ARG A 89 -19.83 -12.46 -1.54
C ARG A 89 -20.04 -12.92 -0.09
N LEU A 90 -19.20 -13.82 0.42
CA LEU A 90 -19.26 -14.25 1.83
C LEU A 90 -19.03 -13.06 2.77
N TYR A 91 -17.98 -12.27 2.54
CA TYR A 91 -17.69 -11.07 3.34
C TYR A 91 -18.70 -9.93 3.12
N GLU A 92 -19.46 -9.96 2.03
CA GLU A 92 -20.57 -9.02 1.82
C GLU A 92 -21.83 -9.43 2.58
N THR A 93 -22.13 -10.72 2.69
CA THR A 93 -23.47 -11.20 3.10
C THR A 93 -23.53 -11.93 4.43
N ASP A 94 -22.43 -12.56 4.88
CA ASP A 94 -22.40 -13.36 6.10
C ASP A 94 -21.98 -12.51 7.32
N ALA A 95 -22.81 -12.50 8.35
CA ALA A 95 -22.58 -11.69 9.55
C ALA A 95 -21.31 -12.08 10.31
N VAL A 96 -20.97 -13.37 10.37
CA VAL A 96 -19.78 -13.86 11.10
C VAL A 96 -18.51 -13.43 10.36
N ALA A 97 -18.49 -13.55 9.04
CA ALA A 97 -17.37 -13.09 8.23
C ALA A 97 -17.15 -11.57 8.36
N ARG A 98 -18.25 -10.79 8.31
CA ARG A 98 -18.21 -9.32 8.45
C ARG A 98 -17.69 -8.87 9.81
N ASP A 99 -18.26 -9.38 10.90
CA ASP A 99 -17.82 -9.09 12.27
C ASP A 99 -16.36 -9.52 12.48
N GLY A 100 -16.02 -10.72 12.02
CA GLY A 100 -14.66 -11.25 12.12
C GLY A 100 -13.63 -10.37 11.41
N PHE A 101 -13.95 -9.86 10.23
CA PHE A 101 -13.05 -8.96 9.49
C PHE A 101 -12.82 -7.65 10.22
N ASP A 102 -13.90 -6.97 10.63
CA ASP A 102 -13.84 -5.70 11.36
C ASP A 102 -13.05 -5.83 12.67
N ARG A 103 -13.37 -6.86 13.46
CA ARG A 103 -12.66 -7.15 14.72
C ARG A 103 -11.19 -7.46 14.50
N ALA A 104 -10.84 -8.19 13.43
CA ALA A 104 -9.45 -8.46 13.10
C ALA A 104 -8.68 -7.16 12.81
N VAL A 105 -9.25 -6.26 11.99
CA VAL A 105 -8.66 -4.94 11.71
C VAL A 105 -8.47 -4.14 13.00
N GLN A 106 -9.51 -4.03 13.82
CA GLN A 106 -9.46 -3.28 15.08
C GLN A 106 -8.42 -3.83 16.05
N VAL A 107 -8.33 -5.16 16.20
CA VAL A 107 -7.34 -5.79 17.08
C VAL A 107 -5.92 -5.50 16.61
N ILE A 108 -5.66 -5.65 15.30
CA ILE A 108 -4.31 -5.40 14.77
C ILE A 108 -3.93 -3.93 14.96
N ALA A 109 -4.85 -3.01 14.68
CA ALA A 109 -4.61 -1.58 14.87
C ALA A 109 -4.34 -1.22 16.33
N ARG A 110 -5.17 -1.73 17.26
CA ARG A 110 -5.02 -1.49 18.71
C ARG A 110 -3.71 -2.05 19.26
N GLN A 111 -3.34 -3.28 18.90
CA GLN A 111 -2.07 -3.87 19.37
C GLN A 111 -0.86 -3.13 18.77
N GLY A 112 -0.94 -2.73 17.50
CA GLY A 112 0.09 -1.90 16.87
C GLY A 112 0.32 -0.58 17.60
N ALA A 113 -0.76 0.12 17.97
CA ALA A 113 -0.71 1.35 18.76
C ALA A 113 -0.15 1.13 20.18
N ALA A 114 -0.43 -0.03 20.78
CA ALA A 114 0.10 -0.43 22.09
C ALA A 114 1.57 -0.89 22.07
N GLY A 115 2.30 -0.72 20.95
CA GLY A 115 3.70 -1.13 20.89
C GLY A 115 3.92 -2.57 20.43
N GLY A 116 2.86 -3.33 20.15
CA GLY A 116 2.91 -4.73 19.74
C GLY A 116 3.17 -4.98 18.27
N LYS A 117 3.30 -6.27 17.92
CA LYS A 117 3.42 -6.76 16.54
C LYS A 117 2.43 -7.90 16.27
N LEU A 118 2.17 -8.11 14.98
CA LEU A 118 1.40 -9.26 14.53
C LEU A 118 2.30 -10.48 14.33
N VAL A 119 2.07 -11.55 15.09
CA VAL A 119 2.77 -12.82 14.98
C VAL A 119 1.96 -13.76 14.09
N VAL A 120 2.46 -14.02 12.88
CA VAL A 120 1.78 -14.86 11.89
C VAL A 120 2.31 -16.29 11.98
N VAL A 121 1.40 -17.26 12.14
CA VAL A 121 1.72 -18.66 12.39
C VAL A 121 1.07 -19.55 11.33
N GLY A 122 1.84 -20.50 10.77
CA GLY A 122 1.33 -21.49 9.83
C GLY A 122 2.39 -22.51 9.42
N VAL A 123 1.96 -23.63 8.84
CA VAL A 123 2.85 -24.69 8.31
C VAL A 123 2.62 -24.91 6.82
N GLY A 124 3.60 -25.49 6.14
CA GLY A 124 3.49 -25.87 4.74
C GLY A 124 3.07 -24.71 3.83
N LYS A 125 2.06 -24.94 2.97
CA LYS A 125 1.57 -23.91 2.03
C LYS A 125 0.91 -22.73 2.76
N SER A 126 0.17 -22.98 3.84
CA SER A 126 -0.36 -21.91 4.70
C SER A 126 0.75 -21.09 5.36
N GLY A 127 1.87 -21.71 5.72
CA GLY A 127 3.07 -21.02 6.20
C GLY A 127 3.69 -20.10 5.14
N HIS A 128 3.71 -20.50 3.86
CA HIS A 128 4.16 -19.61 2.78
C HIS A 128 3.22 -18.41 2.59
N ILE A 129 1.90 -18.61 2.68
CA ILE A 129 0.94 -17.51 2.68
C ILE A 129 1.19 -16.57 3.87
N GLY A 130 1.46 -17.12 5.06
CA GLY A 130 1.81 -16.34 6.24
C GLY A 130 3.07 -15.50 6.07
N LYS A 131 4.13 -16.06 5.45
CA LYS A 131 5.35 -15.30 5.11
C LYS A 131 5.07 -14.17 4.13
N LYS A 132 4.22 -14.39 3.12
CA LYS A 132 3.77 -13.35 2.18
C LYS A 132 3.00 -12.24 2.92
N LEU A 133 2.07 -12.62 3.81
CA LEU A 133 1.33 -11.67 4.64
C LEU A 133 2.28 -10.80 5.47
N VAL A 134 3.25 -11.39 6.17
CA VAL A 134 4.28 -10.65 6.93
C VAL A 134 5.03 -9.66 6.04
N ALA A 135 5.50 -10.10 4.87
CA ALA A 135 6.19 -9.21 3.94
C ALA A 135 5.30 -8.03 3.47
N THR A 136 4.00 -8.28 3.26
CA THR A 136 3.03 -7.25 2.86
C THR A 136 2.75 -6.26 3.99
N LEU A 137 2.57 -6.74 5.22
CA LEU A 137 2.37 -5.90 6.40
C LEU A 137 3.58 -5.02 6.68
N GLN A 138 4.80 -5.59 6.65
CA GLN A 138 6.04 -4.83 6.83
C GLN A 138 6.21 -3.75 5.75
N SER A 139 5.87 -4.08 4.50
CA SER A 139 5.86 -3.14 3.38
C SER A 139 4.93 -1.94 3.60
N LEU A 140 3.86 -2.14 4.39
CA LEU A 140 2.84 -1.16 4.73
C LEU A 140 3.04 -0.57 6.15
N ALA A 141 4.27 -0.62 6.69
CA ALA A 141 4.63 -0.08 8.01
C ALA A 141 3.93 -0.74 9.21
N ILE A 142 3.40 -1.95 9.04
CA ILE A 142 2.77 -2.74 10.11
C ILE A 142 3.78 -3.76 10.65
N ARG A 143 4.15 -3.62 11.92
CA ARG A 143 5.10 -4.54 12.58
C ARG A 143 4.51 -5.94 12.64
N SER A 144 5.22 -6.88 12.01
CA SER A 144 4.82 -8.28 11.96
C SER A 144 6.03 -9.20 11.83
N VAL A 145 5.85 -10.45 12.26
CA VAL A 145 6.86 -11.50 12.20
C VAL A 145 6.21 -12.85 11.93
N PHE A 146 6.91 -13.73 11.21
CA PHE A 146 6.48 -15.10 11.00
C PHE A 146 7.06 -16.00 12.09
N LEU A 147 6.22 -16.81 12.73
CA LEU A 147 6.62 -17.81 13.71
C LEU A 147 6.23 -19.20 13.19
N HIS A 148 7.22 -20.05 12.91
CA HIS A 148 6.97 -21.44 12.54
C HIS A 148 6.60 -22.23 13.81
N PRO A 149 5.47 -22.96 13.84
CA PRO A 149 4.99 -23.57 15.09
C PRO A 149 5.91 -24.66 15.64
N THR A 150 6.60 -25.41 14.79
CA THR A 150 7.60 -26.39 15.23
C THR A 150 8.80 -25.70 15.88
N GLU A 151 9.32 -24.62 15.29
CA GLU A 151 10.47 -23.89 15.83
C GLU A 151 10.10 -23.14 17.11
N ALA A 152 8.85 -22.69 17.22
CA ALA A 152 8.31 -22.08 18.44
C ALA A 152 8.44 -23.03 19.64
N LEU A 153 8.05 -24.29 19.47
CA LEU A 153 8.18 -25.34 20.49
C LEU A 153 9.65 -25.68 20.82
N HIS A 154 10.60 -25.20 20.02
CA HIS A 154 12.05 -25.40 20.20
C HIS A 154 12.81 -24.12 20.55
N GLY A 155 12.12 -23.03 20.93
CA GLY A 155 12.75 -21.83 21.51
C GLY A 155 12.29 -20.50 20.91
N ASP A 156 11.70 -20.51 19.71
CA ASP A 156 11.30 -19.28 19.03
C ASP A 156 10.09 -18.58 19.67
N LEU A 157 9.45 -19.19 20.67
CA LEU A 157 8.43 -18.54 21.50
C LEU A 157 8.93 -17.24 22.15
N GLY A 158 10.24 -17.08 22.34
CA GLY A 158 10.84 -15.83 22.83
C GLY A 158 10.61 -14.61 21.93
N ILE A 159 10.13 -14.80 20.70
CA ILE A 159 9.71 -13.73 19.80
C ILE A 159 8.43 -13.04 20.29
N VAL A 160 7.56 -13.75 21.01
CA VAL A 160 6.24 -13.25 21.45
C VAL A 160 6.39 -12.27 22.61
N SER A 161 5.65 -11.17 22.57
CA SER A 161 5.66 -10.10 23.58
C SER A 161 4.24 -9.81 24.12
N PRO A 162 4.07 -9.20 25.31
CA PRO A 162 2.77 -9.04 25.98
C PRO A 162 1.71 -8.18 25.27
N ASN A 163 2.07 -7.42 24.23
CA ASN A 163 1.16 -6.59 23.44
C ASN A 163 0.97 -7.14 22.02
N ASP A 164 1.40 -8.36 21.75
CA ASP A 164 1.28 -8.94 20.42
C ASP A 164 -0.13 -9.46 20.14
N ALA A 165 -0.43 -9.65 18.86
CA ALA A 165 -1.59 -10.43 18.41
C ALA A 165 -1.13 -11.57 17.52
N PHE A 166 -1.90 -12.65 17.48
CA PHE A 166 -1.64 -13.77 16.60
C PHE A 166 -2.56 -13.78 15.38
N VAL A 167 -2.02 -14.21 14.23
CA VAL A 167 -2.81 -14.69 13.09
C VAL A 167 -2.38 -16.10 12.75
N PHE A 168 -3.27 -17.07 12.94
CA PHE A 168 -3.08 -18.45 12.53
C PHE A 168 -3.66 -18.65 11.13
N ILE A 169 -2.91 -19.29 10.25
CA ILE A 169 -3.38 -19.65 8.91
C ILE A 169 -3.42 -21.18 8.81
N THR A 170 -4.61 -21.75 8.70
CA THR A 170 -4.81 -23.18 8.54
C THR A 170 -6.09 -23.47 7.77
N TYR A 171 -5.98 -24.20 6.65
CA TYR A 171 -7.18 -24.58 5.91
C TYR A 171 -8.12 -25.45 6.77
N SER A 172 -7.60 -26.52 7.39
CA SER A 172 -8.42 -27.52 8.09
C SER A 172 -8.87 -27.17 9.51
N GLY A 173 -8.27 -26.15 10.15
CA GLY A 173 -8.56 -25.83 11.56
C GLY A 173 -8.06 -26.85 12.59
N LYS A 174 -7.45 -27.96 12.16
CA LYS A 174 -7.00 -29.07 13.02
C LYS A 174 -5.54 -29.49 12.80
N THR A 175 -4.73 -28.57 12.28
CA THR A 175 -3.29 -28.81 12.04
C THR A 175 -2.58 -29.09 13.36
N GLN A 176 -1.98 -30.27 13.49
CA GLN A 176 -1.46 -30.77 14.76
C GLN A 176 -0.38 -29.87 15.36
N GLU A 177 0.55 -29.36 14.55
CA GLU A 177 1.62 -28.47 15.00
C GLU A 177 1.07 -27.16 15.57
N LEU A 178 -0.04 -26.65 15.02
CA LEU A 178 -0.71 -25.47 15.55
C LEU A 178 -1.41 -25.80 16.88
N LEU A 179 -2.16 -26.91 16.93
CA LEU A 179 -2.87 -27.31 18.14
C LEU A 179 -1.92 -27.61 19.31
N LEU A 180 -0.74 -28.18 19.03
CA LEU A 180 0.31 -28.41 20.03
C LEU A 180 0.96 -27.12 20.52
N LEU A 181 1.01 -26.07 19.70
CA LEU A 181 1.55 -24.76 20.10
C LEU A 181 0.60 -24.01 21.05
N LEU A 182 -0.71 -24.12 20.86
CA LEU A 182 -1.69 -23.28 21.56
C LEU A 182 -1.55 -23.24 23.09
N PRO A 183 -1.34 -24.37 23.81
CA PRO A 183 -1.20 -24.36 25.27
C PRO A 183 0.01 -23.58 25.79
N HIS A 184 0.98 -23.26 24.94
CA HIS A 184 2.20 -22.53 25.30
C HIS A 184 2.11 -21.03 25.00
N LEU A 185 1.00 -20.56 24.43
CA LEU A 185 0.76 -19.15 24.16
C LEU A 185 -0.10 -18.54 25.27
N ASP A 186 0.14 -17.28 25.57
CA ASP A 186 -0.71 -16.52 26.49
C ASP A 186 -2.12 -16.39 25.90
N GLU A 187 -3.13 -16.86 26.65
CA GLU A 187 -4.53 -16.87 26.23
C GLU A 187 -5.16 -15.48 26.19
N THR A 188 -4.55 -14.51 26.86
CA THR A 188 -5.01 -13.12 26.89
C THR A 188 -4.67 -12.37 25.61
N LEU A 189 -3.67 -12.86 24.85
CA LEU A 189 -3.28 -12.24 23.59
C LEU A 189 -4.35 -12.47 22.52
N PRO A 190 -4.81 -11.41 21.84
CA PRO A 190 -5.80 -11.54 20.79
C PRO A 190 -5.35 -12.51 19.70
N THR A 191 -6.23 -13.43 19.33
CA THR A 191 -5.94 -14.47 18.36
C THR A 191 -6.92 -14.37 17.21
N ILE A 192 -6.40 -14.27 15.98
CA ILE A 192 -7.15 -14.35 14.73
C ILE A 192 -6.84 -15.69 14.08
N ILE A 193 -7.84 -16.34 13.48
CA ILE A 193 -7.65 -17.55 12.68
C ILE A 193 -8.26 -17.39 11.29
N LEU A 194 -7.44 -17.61 10.27
CA LEU A 194 -7.86 -17.77 8.88
C LEU A 194 -7.99 -19.25 8.55
N THR A 195 -9.20 -19.69 8.20
CA THR A 195 -9.51 -21.12 7.95
C THR A 195 -10.67 -21.34 6.99
N SER A 196 -10.86 -22.56 6.45
CA SER A 196 -12.00 -22.86 5.56
C SER A 196 -13.33 -22.94 6.29
N HIS A 197 -13.32 -22.99 7.62
CA HIS A 197 -14.52 -23.07 8.43
C HIS A 197 -15.26 -21.72 8.44
N VAL A 198 -16.57 -21.76 8.20
CA VAL A 198 -17.44 -20.57 8.20
C VAL A 198 -18.07 -20.28 9.56
N ARG A 199 -17.94 -21.21 10.51
CA ARG A 199 -18.51 -21.11 11.86
C ARG A 199 -17.53 -21.66 12.92
N PRO A 200 -17.34 -20.98 14.07
CA PRO A 200 -16.43 -21.41 15.13
C PRO A 200 -16.66 -22.85 15.61
N GLU A 201 -17.92 -23.26 15.74
CA GLU A 201 -18.30 -24.56 16.33
C GLU A 201 -17.84 -25.75 15.48
N THR A 202 -17.58 -25.50 14.20
CA THR A 202 -17.11 -26.52 13.26
C THR A 202 -15.59 -26.66 13.23
N CYS A 203 -14.85 -25.73 13.85
CA CYS A 203 -13.40 -25.63 13.75
C CYS A 203 -12.74 -26.10 15.06
N GLU A 204 -11.89 -27.12 14.97
CA GLU A 204 -11.25 -27.73 16.15
C GLU A 204 -10.38 -26.74 16.95
N PHE A 205 -9.76 -25.77 16.27
CA PHE A 205 -8.99 -24.70 16.89
C PHE A 205 -9.76 -23.96 18.00
N PHE A 206 -11.07 -23.75 17.84
CA PHE A 206 -11.89 -23.04 18.81
C PHE A 206 -12.09 -23.81 20.12
N LYS A 207 -11.84 -25.13 20.15
CA LYS A 207 -11.82 -25.90 21.40
C LYS A 207 -10.67 -25.47 22.31
N HIS A 208 -9.59 -24.94 21.74
CA HIS A 208 -8.39 -24.51 22.45
C HIS A 208 -8.29 -22.97 22.57
N ARG A 209 -8.97 -22.23 21.68
CA ARG A 209 -8.96 -20.76 21.64
C ARG A 209 -10.38 -20.22 21.37
N GLN A 210 -11.25 -20.31 22.38
CA GLN A 210 -12.68 -19.97 22.24
C GLN A 210 -12.93 -18.50 21.85
N ASN A 211 -12.07 -17.59 22.31
CA ASN A 211 -12.19 -16.15 22.03
C ASN A 211 -11.51 -15.71 20.71
N ALA A 212 -11.07 -16.65 19.88
CA ALA A 212 -10.43 -16.32 18.62
C ALA A 212 -11.39 -15.61 17.65
N ILE A 213 -10.84 -14.76 16.81
CA ILE A 213 -11.57 -14.07 15.75
C ILE A 213 -11.50 -14.92 14.48
N LEU A 214 -12.65 -15.34 13.96
CA LEU A 214 -12.72 -16.17 12.77
C LEU A 214 -12.66 -15.31 11.49
N LEU A 215 -11.73 -15.63 10.60
CA LEU A 215 -11.67 -15.16 9.23
C LEU A 215 -11.94 -16.33 8.27
N PRO A 216 -13.18 -16.51 7.80
CA PRO A 216 -13.54 -17.65 6.97
C PRO A 216 -13.06 -17.48 5.51
N ALA A 217 -12.35 -18.48 5.01
CA ALA A 217 -11.90 -18.61 3.62
C ALA A 217 -12.25 -20.00 3.04
N PRO A 218 -13.54 -20.38 2.97
CA PRO A 218 -13.95 -21.62 2.33
C PRO A 218 -13.68 -21.58 0.83
N ILE A 219 -13.45 -22.76 0.23
CA ILE A 219 -13.49 -22.94 -1.23
C ILE A 219 -14.80 -23.63 -1.62
N PRO A 220 -15.42 -23.29 -2.77
CA PRO A 220 -16.69 -23.86 -3.19
C PRO A 220 -16.64 -25.39 -3.37
N GLU A 221 -15.52 -25.89 -3.86
CA GLU A 221 -15.28 -27.30 -4.12
C GLU A 221 -13.85 -27.66 -3.69
N ALA A 222 -13.67 -28.84 -3.11
CA ALA A 222 -12.36 -29.32 -2.71
C ALA A 222 -11.46 -29.55 -3.93
N GLU A 223 -10.18 -29.23 -3.84
CA GLU A 223 -9.21 -29.35 -4.95
C GLU A 223 -9.10 -30.80 -5.46
N THR A 224 -9.28 -31.79 -4.57
CA THR A 224 -9.34 -33.21 -4.96
C THR A 224 -10.48 -33.49 -5.93
N MET A 225 -11.61 -32.81 -5.75
CA MET A 225 -12.77 -32.91 -6.66
C MET A 225 -12.54 -32.09 -7.92
N SER A 226 -12.05 -30.85 -7.78
CA SER A 226 -11.86 -29.96 -8.93
C SER A 226 -10.76 -30.42 -9.88
N PHE A 227 -9.69 -31.02 -9.35
CA PHE A 227 -8.45 -31.29 -10.09
C PHE A 227 -7.97 -32.74 -9.99
N GLY A 228 -8.63 -33.59 -9.20
CA GLY A 228 -8.23 -34.98 -8.99
C GLY A 228 -7.05 -35.15 -8.02
N VAL A 229 -6.53 -34.07 -7.44
CA VAL A 229 -5.39 -34.07 -6.50
C VAL A 229 -5.64 -33.12 -5.33
N PRO A 230 -5.27 -33.49 -4.09
CA PRO A 230 -5.48 -32.66 -2.90
C PRO A 230 -4.39 -31.59 -2.75
N ALA A 231 -3.91 -31.02 -3.86
CA ALA A 231 -2.82 -30.06 -3.86
C ALA A 231 -3.36 -28.65 -3.57
N PRO A 232 -2.94 -27.99 -2.46
CA PRO A 232 -3.39 -26.64 -2.15
C PRO A 232 -3.05 -25.67 -3.28
N SER A 233 -4.12 -25.13 -3.88
CA SER A 233 -4.15 -24.20 -5.02
C SER A 233 -5.24 -23.18 -4.74
N THR A 234 -6.50 -23.49 -5.05
CA THR A 234 -7.67 -22.65 -4.76
C THR A 234 -7.74 -22.20 -3.30
N SER A 235 -7.45 -23.11 -2.35
CA SER A 235 -7.42 -22.82 -0.91
C SER A 235 -6.33 -21.79 -0.55
N THR A 236 -5.15 -21.92 -1.14
CA THR A 236 -4.04 -20.97 -0.91
C THR A 236 -4.30 -19.62 -1.57
N THR A 237 -4.94 -19.61 -2.73
CA THR A 237 -5.32 -18.38 -3.45
C THR A 237 -6.39 -17.61 -2.67
N ALA A 238 -7.40 -18.28 -2.13
CA ALA A 238 -8.41 -17.67 -1.26
C ALA A 238 -7.78 -17.09 0.01
N ALA A 239 -6.91 -17.85 0.69
CA ALA A 239 -6.21 -17.37 1.89
C ALA A 239 -5.31 -16.16 1.59
N LEU A 240 -4.56 -16.19 0.48
CA LEU A 240 -3.69 -15.10 0.05
C LEU A 240 -4.48 -13.81 -0.20
N ALA A 241 -5.58 -13.90 -0.95
CA ALA A 241 -6.41 -12.74 -1.27
C ALA A 241 -7.01 -12.12 0.00
N LEU A 242 -7.46 -12.93 0.94
CA LEU A 242 -7.98 -12.45 2.22
C LEU A 242 -6.90 -11.82 3.10
N CYS A 243 -5.69 -12.40 3.12
CA CYS A 243 -4.53 -11.79 3.77
C CYS A 243 -4.19 -10.41 3.19
N ASP A 244 -4.27 -10.26 1.86
CA ASP A 244 -4.00 -8.98 1.19
C ASP A 244 -5.07 -7.94 1.50
N ALA A 245 -6.35 -8.36 1.48
CA ALA A 245 -7.46 -7.50 1.91
C ALA A 245 -7.29 -7.04 3.36
N LEU A 246 -6.93 -7.94 4.28
CA LEU A 246 -6.69 -7.59 5.67
C LEU A 246 -5.54 -6.59 5.81
N ALA A 247 -4.40 -6.86 5.15
CA ALA A 247 -3.21 -6.00 5.24
C ALA A 247 -3.47 -4.57 4.71
N ILE A 248 -4.14 -4.44 3.57
CA ILE A 248 -4.46 -3.14 2.97
C ILE A 248 -5.44 -2.36 3.83
N THR A 249 -6.46 -3.04 4.38
CA THR A 249 -7.45 -2.38 5.24
C THR A 249 -6.83 -1.94 6.57
N VAL A 250 -6.02 -2.78 7.22
CA VAL A 250 -5.29 -2.39 8.43
C VAL A 250 -4.37 -1.20 8.17
N ALA A 251 -3.67 -1.17 7.04
CA ALA A 251 -2.82 -0.03 6.69
C ALA A 251 -3.63 1.26 6.53
N SER A 252 -4.81 1.17 5.91
CA SER A 252 -5.72 2.30 5.73
C SER A 252 -6.31 2.80 7.06
N GLU A 253 -6.54 1.89 8.02
CA GLU A 253 -6.97 2.22 9.38
C GLU A 253 -5.86 2.92 10.18
N LEU A 254 -4.61 2.50 10.01
CA LEU A 254 -3.46 3.00 10.77
C LEU A 254 -2.84 4.27 10.20
N HIS A 255 -2.97 4.50 8.89
CA HIS A 255 -2.20 5.52 8.18
C HIS A 255 -3.10 6.41 7.33
N GLN A 256 -2.96 7.72 7.50
CA GLN A 256 -3.64 8.71 6.65
C GLN A 256 -3.15 8.68 5.20
N ASN A 257 -1.89 8.27 4.97
CA ASN A 257 -1.28 8.19 3.65
C ASN A 257 -0.48 6.90 3.47
N VAL A 258 -1.20 5.81 3.15
CA VAL A 258 -0.61 4.48 2.90
C VAL A 258 0.47 4.50 1.81
N PRO A 259 0.30 5.18 0.65
CA PRO A 259 1.36 5.27 -0.36
C PRO A 259 2.66 5.90 0.15
N ALA A 260 2.58 6.92 1.02
CA ALA A 260 3.76 7.54 1.62
C ALA A 260 4.48 6.57 2.56
N GLU A 261 3.75 5.87 3.43
CA GLU A 261 4.33 4.85 4.31
C GLU A 261 4.97 3.70 3.53
N PHE A 262 4.32 3.27 2.45
CA PHE A 262 4.89 2.29 1.54
C PHE A 262 6.21 2.79 0.92
N ALA A 263 6.26 4.04 0.46
CA ALA A 263 7.48 4.61 -0.13
C ALA A 263 8.64 4.72 0.87
N ARG A 264 8.36 5.03 2.14
CA ARG A 264 9.37 5.08 3.22
C ARG A 264 10.06 3.74 3.43
N ASN A 265 9.32 2.63 3.34
CA ASN A 265 9.86 1.29 3.53
C ASN A 265 10.51 0.67 2.29
N HIS A 266 10.52 1.38 1.15
CA HIS A 266 11.10 0.90 -0.12
C HIS A 266 12.14 1.87 -0.72
N PRO A 267 13.24 2.19 0.00
CA PRO A 267 14.21 3.19 -0.45
C PRO A 267 14.97 2.80 -1.74
N GLY A 268 15.08 1.51 -2.06
CA GLY A 268 15.87 1.01 -3.20
C GLY A 268 15.06 0.42 -4.37
N GLY A 269 13.73 0.42 -4.31
CA GLY A 269 12.87 -0.31 -5.25
C GLY A 269 12.23 0.55 -6.34
N ALA A 270 12.00 -0.04 -7.52
CA ALA A 270 11.25 0.60 -8.61
C ALA A 270 9.82 1.03 -8.18
N ILE A 271 9.23 0.34 -7.20
CA ILE A 271 7.89 0.62 -6.67
C ILE A 271 7.91 1.87 -5.76
N GLY A 272 8.93 2.01 -4.89
CA GLY A 272 9.12 3.24 -4.11
C GLY A 272 9.44 4.45 -4.99
N ALA A 273 10.17 4.25 -6.09
CA ALA A 273 10.42 5.28 -7.10
C ALA A 273 9.16 5.69 -7.90
N ALA A 274 8.20 4.77 -8.10
CA ALA A 274 6.95 5.07 -8.80
C ALA A 274 6.03 6.00 -7.98
N THR A 275 5.95 5.81 -6.66
CA THR A 275 5.17 6.68 -5.77
C THR A 275 5.79 8.08 -5.63
N ARG A 276 7.13 8.19 -5.75
CA ARG A 276 7.84 9.48 -5.74
C ARG A 276 7.66 10.32 -7.02
N ARG A 277 7.21 9.71 -8.14
CA ARG A 277 7.21 10.38 -9.47
C ARG A 277 6.04 11.33 -9.74
N HIS A 278 4.99 11.34 -8.93
CA HIS A 278 3.80 12.19 -9.14
C HIS A 278 3.47 13.07 -7.93
N GLN A 279 4.44 13.41 -7.09
CA GLN A 279 4.20 14.35 -6.00
C GLN A 279 4.41 15.79 -6.49
N THR A 280 3.35 16.59 -6.34
CA THR A 280 3.35 18.03 -6.57
C THR A 280 3.31 18.78 -5.24
N VAL A 281 3.59 20.07 -5.25
CA VAL A 281 3.49 20.93 -4.05
C VAL A 281 2.11 20.89 -3.39
N LYS A 282 1.04 20.68 -4.16
CA LYS A 282 -0.33 20.51 -3.64
C LYS A 282 -0.46 19.31 -2.71
N HIS A 283 0.27 18.22 -2.98
CA HIS A 283 0.17 16.98 -2.19
C HIS A 283 0.75 17.11 -0.77
N ILE A 284 1.66 18.05 -0.55
CA ILE A 284 2.28 18.28 0.75
C ILE A 284 1.82 19.60 1.41
N SER A 285 1.02 20.40 0.71
CA SER A 285 0.48 21.65 1.26
C SER A 285 -0.70 21.39 2.19
N ILE A 286 -0.78 22.19 3.24
CA ILE A 286 -1.98 22.28 4.07
C ILE A 286 -3.05 23.07 3.30
N PRO A 287 -4.27 22.53 3.11
CA PRO A 287 -5.34 23.25 2.43
C PRO A 287 -5.62 24.59 3.11
N TRP A 288 -5.79 25.64 2.32
CA TRP A 288 -5.96 27.00 2.86
C TRP A 288 -7.20 27.10 3.76
N GLU A 289 -8.27 26.37 3.44
CA GLU A 289 -9.50 26.29 4.23
C GLU A 289 -9.32 25.62 5.59
N ASP A 290 -8.38 24.67 5.71
CA ASP A 290 -8.11 23.92 6.93
C ASP A 290 -7.27 24.68 7.96
N ILE A 291 -6.71 25.83 7.58
CA ILE A 291 -5.97 26.68 8.52
C ILE A 291 -6.99 27.48 9.34
N PRO A 292 -7.02 27.30 10.68
CA PRO A 292 -7.98 27.99 11.52
C PRO A 292 -7.76 29.50 11.44
N GLY A 293 -8.85 30.23 11.17
CA GLY A 293 -9.01 31.60 11.63
C GLY A 293 -9.79 31.54 12.95
N THR A 294 -9.37 32.27 13.97
CA THR A 294 -10.10 32.30 15.24
C THR A 294 -11.45 33.03 15.07
N GLU A 295 -12.44 32.76 15.92
CA GLU A 295 -13.79 33.38 15.82
C GLU A 295 -13.76 34.92 15.94
N ALA A 296 -12.75 35.50 16.60
CA ALA A 296 -12.49 36.94 16.63
C ALA A 296 -11.38 37.40 15.65
N GLY A 297 -10.65 36.46 15.03
CA GLY A 297 -9.45 36.70 14.22
C GLY A 297 -8.24 37.15 15.05
N LEU A 298 -7.06 36.56 14.85
CA LEU A 298 -5.81 37.20 15.28
C LEU A 298 -5.52 38.35 14.32
N THR A 299 -5.08 39.48 14.89
CA THR A 299 -4.70 40.69 14.16
C THR A 299 -3.21 40.95 14.33
N TRP A 300 -2.66 41.90 13.56
CA TRP A 300 -1.27 42.32 13.76
C TRP A 300 -0.99 42.92 15.15
N GLU A 301 -2.04 43.33 15.87
CA GLU A 301 -1.94 43.86 17.24
C GLU A 301 -2.05 42.77 18.31
N SER A 302 -2.38 41.51 17.94
CA SER A 302 -2.36 40.38 18.87
C SER A 302 -0.93 40.13 19.39
N LEU A 303 -0.81 39.51 20.56
CA LEU A 303 0.50 39.24 21.16
C LEU A 303 1.04 37.88 20.72
N GLY A 304 2.36 37.70 20.83
CA GLY A 304 3.00 36.41 20.54
C GLY A 304 2.43 35.24 21.35
N VAL A 305 1.97 35.49 22.59
CA VAL A 305 1.29 34.47 23.41
C VAL A 305 -0.04 34.01 22.81
N ASP A 306 -0.80 34.91 22.17
CA ASP A 306 -2.07 34.57 21.53
C ASP A 306 -1.84 33.68 20.31
N LEU A 307 -0.78 33.99 19.55
CA LEU A 307 -0.37 33.19 18.41
C LEU A 307 0.15 31.81 18.82
N LEU A 308 0.98 31.72 19.86
CA LEU A 308 1.48 30.45 20.38
C LEU A 308 0.32 29.55 20.82
N ARG A 309 -0.67 30.13 21.51
CA ARG A 309 -1.88 29.41 21.93
C ARG A 309 -2.69 28.94 20.72
N ALA A 310 -2.93 29.81 19.74
CA ALA A 310 -3.64 29.44 18.51
C ALA A 310 -2.90 28.35 17.72
N GLY A 311 -1.57 28.39 17.70
CA GLY A 311 -0.73 27.36 17.07
C GLY A 311 -0.80 26.02 17.78
N TYR A 312 -0.87 26.03 19.12
CA TYR A 312 -1.05 24.83 19.93
C TYR A 312 -2.44 24.20 19.73
N ASP A 313 -3.49 25.02 19.63
CA ASP A 313 -4.86 24.56 19.42
C ASP A 313 -5.13 24.17 17.95
N SER A 314 -4.27 24.56 17.02
CA SER A 314 -4.39 24.26 15.60
C SER A 314 -4.02 22.81 15.28
N LYS A 315 -4.94 22.07 14.64
CA LYS A 315 -4.70 20.70 14.17
C LYS A 315 -3.54 20.60 13.17
N THR A 316 -3.32 21.64 12.38
CA THR A 316 -2.26 21.70 11.37
C THR A 316 -0.99 22.36 11.90
N GLY A 317 -1.08 23.01 13.07
CA GLY A 317 -0.06 23.89 13.63
C GLY A 317 0.07 25.26 12.91
N TRP A 318 -0.61 25.46 11.78
CA TRP A 318 -0.67 26.74 11.07
C TRP A 318 -1.75 27.62 11.66
N VAL A 319 -1.56 28.94 11.59
CA VAL A 319 -2.51 29.93 12.09
C VAL A 319 -2.68 31.06 11.08
N LYS A 320 -3.93 31.45 10.79
CA LYS A 320 -4.22 32.67 10.01
C LYS A 320 -4.19 33.90 10.91
N VAL A 321 -3.55 34.96 10.42
CA VAL A 321 -3.49 36.27 11.05
C VAL A 321 -3.83 37.29 9.97
N GLU A 322 -5.05 37.82 9.99
CA GLU A 322 -5.62 38.62 8.89
C GLU A 322 -5.40 37.97 7.51
N GLU A 323 -4.66 38.62 6.61
CA GLU A 323 -4.31 38.09 5.29
C GLU A 323 -3.02 37.25 5.27
N GLY A 324 -2.31 37.15 6.40
CA GLY A 324 -1.09 36.39 6.55
C GLY A 324 -1.29 35.01 7.19
N VAL A 325 -0.20 34.23 7.22
CA VAL A 325 -0.15 32.98 7.99
C VAL A 325 1.14 32.87 8.80
N ALA A 326 1.03 32.24 9.96
CA ALA A 326 2.17 31.80 10.75
C ALA A 326 2.35 30.29 10.58
N ALA A 327 3.57 29.89 10.23
CA ALA A 327 3.92 28.50 10.02
C ALA A 327 4.36 27.81 11.32
N PRO A 328 4.14 26.48 11.48
CA PRO A 328 4.52 25.75 12.68
C PRO A 328 6.00 25.90 13.05
N GLY A 329 6.90 25.86 12.05
CA GLY A 329 8.34 26.05 12.28
C GLY A 329 8.67 27.41 12.88
N ARG A 330 7.99 28.48 12.45
CA ARG A 330 8.16 29.84 12.96
C ARG A 330 7.56 30.01 14.36
N ILE A 331 6.37 29.48 14.62
CA ILE A 331 5.73 29.54 15.95
C ILE A 331 6.60 28.84 17.01
N ARG A 332 7.24 27.71 16.65
CA ARG A 332 8.16 26.98 17.55
C ARG A 332 9.45 27.73 17.88
N GLN A 333 9.81 28.75 17.11
CA GLN A 333 11.01 29.56 17.34
C GLN A 333 10.75 30.78 18.23
N LEU A 334 9.50 31.03 18.63
CA LEU A 334 9.18 32.11 19.56
C LEU A 334 9.93 31.95 20.88
N SER A 335 10.69 32.97 21.25
CA SER A 335 11.35 33.08 22.53
C SER A 335 10.40 33.61 23.59
N TYR A 336 10.81 33.54 24.87
CA TYR A 336 10.04 34.12 25.97
C TYR A 336 9.81 35.64 25.80
N ALA A 337 10.76 36.36 25.20
CA ALA A 337 10.63 37.80 24.97
C ALA A 337 9.55 38.12 23.92
N ASP A 338 9.40 37.25 22.93
CA ASP A 338 8.47 37.43 21.80
C ASP A 338 7.00 37.30 22.23
N LEU A 339 6.73 36.57 23.32
CA LEU A 339 5.38 36.34 23.82
C LEU A 339 4.64 37.62 24.24
N CYS A 340 5.40 38.65 24.61
CA CYS A 340 4.86 39.95 25.04
C CYS A 340 4.88 41.02 23.94
N LEU A 341 5.42 40.70 22.76
CA LEU A 341 5.45 41.62 21.61
C LEU A 341 4.19 41.44 20.77
N SER A 342 3.78 42.52 20.09
CA SER A 342 2.74 42.44 19.07
C SER A 342 3.24 41.67 17.84
N LEU A 343 2.34 41.02 17.11
CA LEU A 343 2.69 40.34 15.86
C LEU A 343 3.29 41.31 14.82
N ARG A 344 2.92 42.60 14.85
CA ARG A 344 3.52 43.65 14.02
C ARG A 344 5.00 43.88 14.34
N GLU A 345 5.40 43.77 15.60
CA GLU A 345 6.80 43.92 16.02
C GLU A 345 7.65 42.69 15.65
N MET A 346 7.01 41.57 15.33
CA MET A 346 7.64 40.30 14.96
C MET A 346 7.49 40.01 13.46
N ALA A 347 8.17 40.81 12.63
CA ALA A 347 8.08 40.74 11.17
C ALA A 347 8.39 39.34 10.59
N ASP A 348 9.12 38.50 11.32
CA ASP A 348 9.55 37.17 10.88
C ASP A 348 8.66 36.02 11.39
N VAL A 349 7.56 36.27 12.08
CA VAL A 349 6.72 35.17 12.59
C VAL A 349 5.51 34.92 11.70
N VAL A 350 4.84 35.98 11.27
CA VAL A 350 3.69 35.95 10.37
C VAL A 350 4.12 36.40 8.98
N VAL A 351 3.87 35.57 7.98
CA VAL A 351 4.15 35.91 6.58
C VAL A 351 2.87 36.46 5.94
N ALA A 352 2.91 37.72 5.50
CA ALA A 352 1.78 38.32 4.80
C ALA A 352 1.60 37.69 3.41
N ARG A 353 0.37 37.71 2.87
CA ARG A 353 0.04 37.10 1.57
C ARG A 353 0.99 37.50 0.43
N GLN A 354 1.36 38.78 0.40
CA GLN A 354 2.23 39.36 -0.63
C GLN A 354 3.68 38.91 -0.53
N ASP A 355 4.10 38.44 0.65
CA ASP A 355 5.46 37.98 0.93
C ASP A 355 5.59 36.45 0.80
N MET A 356 4.49 35.75 0.50
CA MET A 356 4.49 34.31 0.24
C MET A 356 5.02 34.02 -1.16
N MET A 357 5.90 33.03 -1.26
CA MET A 357 6.34 32.53 -2.56
C MET A 357 5.20 31.78 -3.23
N THR A 358 4.82 32.17 -4.44
CA THR A 358 3.71 31.53 -5.14
C THR A 358 4.19 30.40 -6.04
N MET A 359 3.53 29.25 -5.96
CA MET A 359 3.73 28.11 -6.87
C MET A 359 2.40 27.58 -7.39
N SER A 360 2.38 27.09 -8.63
CA SER A 360 1.21 26.42 -9.19
C SER A 360 1.03 25.04 -8.55
N SER A 361 -0.22 24.60 -8.36
CA SER A 361 -0.56 23.35 -7.67
C SER A 361 -0.07 22.07 -8.38
N ASP A 362 0.21 22.18 -9.67
CA ASP A 362 0.81 21.15 -10.53
C ASP A 362 2.35 21.13 -10.50
N THR A 363 3.00 22.09 -9.82
CA THR A 363 4.46 22.15 -9.72
C THR A 363 4.98 20.89 -9.02
N SER A 364 5.85 20.13 -9.68
CA SER A 364 6.46 18.94 -9.09
C SER A 364 7.34 19.31 -7.89
N LEU A 365 7.45 18.43 -6.88
CA LEU A 365 8.30 18.68 -5.72
C LEU A 365 9.76 18.92 -6.08
N ARG A 366 10.26 18.29 -7.15
CA ARG A 366 11.61 18.52 -7.64
C ARG A 366 11.78 19.96 -8.14
N GLN A 367 10.88 20.43 -9.00
CA GLN A 367 10.91 21.81 -9.51
C GLN A 367 10.76 22.81 -8.36
N ALA A 368 9.87 22.53 -7.41
CA ALA A 368 9.68 23.36 -6.23
C ALA A 368 10.95 23.46 -5.39
N GLY A 369 11.63 22.33 -5.12
CA GLY A 369 12.91 22.32 -4.40
C GLY A 369 14.01 23.09 -5.12
N ASP A 370 14.10 22.97 -6.44
CA ASP A 370 15.08 23.73 -7.24
C ASP A 370 14.81 25.25 -7.19
N ILE A 371 13.54 25.66 -7.22
CA ILE A 371 13.14 27.07 -7.06
C ILE A 371 13.48 27.56 -5.64
N VAL A 372 13.10 26.80 -4.60
CA VAL A 372 13.39 27.14 -3.20
C VAL A 372 14.89 27.30 -2.97
N ARG A 373 15.71 26.38 -3.48
CA ARG A 373 17.17 26.44 -3.35
C ARG A 373 17.76 27.66 -4.02
N THR A 374 17.26 28.01 -5.21
CA THR A 374 17.69 29.20 -5.95
C THR A 374 17.36 30.47 -5.17
N MET A 375 16.17 30.54 -4.58
CA MET A 375 15.73 31.70 -3.79
C MET A 375 16.47 31.81 -2.44
N GLN A 376 16.71 30.69 -1.74
CA GLN A 376 17.50 30.68 -0.51
C GLN A 376 18.94 31.18 -0.73
N ALA A 377 19.52 30.92 -1.90
CA ALA A 377 20.84 31.41 -2.27
C ALA A 377 20.86 32.93 -2.54
N LEU A 378 19.71 33.55 -2.84
CA LEU A 378 19.57 34.98 -3.13
C LEU A 378 19.19 35.79 -1.89
N ASP A 379 18.27 35.31 -1.06
CA ASP A 379 17.69 36.06 0.06
C ASP A 379 18.20 35.65 1.46
N GLY A 380 19.11 34.67 1.55
CA GLY A 380 19.81 34.32 2.80
C GLY A 380 18.96 33.74 3.93
N GLY A 381 17.66 33.48 3.70
CA GLY A 381 16.72 33.05 4.73
C GLY A 381 16.22 31.61 4.57
N ALA A 382 16.43 30.77 5.60
CA ALA A 382 15.66 29.55 5.82
C ALA A 382 14.34 29.92 6.51
N GLY A 383 13.20 29.69 5.85
CA GLY A 383 11.88 29.89 6.47
C GLY A 383 10.75 30.40 5.58
N ALA A 384 10.94 30.53 4.26
CA ALA A 384 9.89 31.02 3.36
C ALA A 384 8.60 30.17 3.41
N VAL A 385 7.45 30.82 3.41
CA VAL A 385 6.14 30.18 3.25
C VAL A 385 5.80 30.18 1.75
N ILE A 386 5.39 29.03 1.24
CA ILE A 386 5.00 28.86 -0.16
C ILE A 386 3.47 28.79 -0.21
N ALA A 387 2.86 29.71 -0.94
CA ALA A 387 1.45 29.67 -1.31
C ALA A 387 1.27 28.81 -2.57
N VAL A 388 0.54 27.72 -2.43
CA VAL A 388 0.13 26.86 -3.54
C VAL A 388 -1.14 27.42 -4.15
N THR A 389 -1.11 27.65 -5.46
CA THR A 389 -2.19 28.33 -6.20
C THR A 389 -2.79 27.47 -7.29
N GLU A 390 -4.09 27.62 -7.51
CA GLU A 390 -4.84 27.00 -8.60
C GLU A 390 -5.82 28.03 -9.16
N GLY A 391 -5.75 28.30 -10.47
CA GLY A 391 -6.58 29.34 -11.09
C GLY A 391 -6.37 30.76 -10.52
N GLY A 392 -5.20 31.06 -9.96
CA GLY A 392 -4.88 32.35 -9.34
C GLY A 392 -5.31 32.51 -7.88
N SER A 393 -5.99 31.51 -7.30
CA SER A 393 -6.38 31.49 -5.89
C SER A 393 -5.45 30.62 -5.06
N ILE A 394 -5.16 31.01 -3.82
CA ILE A 394 -4.38 30.17 -2.89
C ILE A 394 -5.26 29.02 -2.43
N VAL A 395 -4.84 27.80 -2.75
CA VAL A 395 -5.49 26.55 -2.34
C VAL A 395 -4.80 25.88 -1.16
N GLY A 396 -3.54 26.22 -0.87
CA GLY A 396 -2.82 25.70 0.27
C GLY A 396 -1.51 26.41 0.58
N VAL A 397 -0.88 26.06 1.69
CA VAL A 397 0.44 26.57 2.09
C VAL A 397 1.37 25.45 2.53
N VAL A 398 2.67 25.66 2.34
CA VAL A 398 3.72 24.72 2.77
C VAL A 398 4.97 25.49 3.19
N GLU A 399 5.71 24.99 4.19
CA GLU A 399 7.01 25.56 4.54
C GLU A 399 8.06 25.15 3.52
N ALA A 400 8.91 26.07 3.10
CA ALA A 400 10.03 25.78 2.19
C ALA A 400 10.95 24.68 2.73
N GLY A 401 11.12 24.58 4.06
CA GLY A 401 11.86 23.49 4.70
C GLY A 401 11.27 22.11 4.41
N GLN A 402 9.94 21.98 4.42
CA GLN A 402 9.25 20.73 4.12
C GLN A 402 9.45 20.33 2.65
N VAL A 403 9.42 21.29 1.72
CA VAL A 403 9.73 21.03 0.30
C VAL A 403 11.15 20.47 0.13
N MET A 404 12.13 21.02 0.86
CA MET A 404 13.53 20.60 0.79
C MET A 404 13.78 19.23 1.42
N GLU A 405 13.11 18.90 2.53
CA GLU A 405 13.15 17.56 3.14
C GLU A 405 12.66 16.48 2.17
N HIS A 406 11.59 16.77 1.42
CA HIS A 406 11.06 15.86 0.41
C HIS A 406 11.96 15.69 -0.84
N GLN A 407 12.88 16.62 -1.11
CA GLN A 407 13.84 16.50 -2.22
C GLN A 407 15.10 15.69 -1.82
N ALA A 408 15.46 15.68 -0.54
CA ALA A 408 16.64 14.99 -0.02
C ALA A 408 16.41 13.49 0.26
N ALA A 409 15.16 13.05 0.35
CA ALA A 409 14.72 11.67 0.63
C ALA A 409 14.53 10.82 -0.63
#